data_AF-A0A7S2PUL8-F1
#
_entry.id   AF-A0A7S2PUL8-F1
#
_cell.length_a   1.000
_cell.length_b   1.000
_cell.length_c   1.000
_cell.angle_alpha   90.00
_cell.angle_beta   90.00
_cell.angle_gamma   90.00
#
_symmetry.space_group_name_H-M   'P 1'
#
loop_
_entity.id
_entity.type
_entity.pdbx_description
1 polymer ?
#
loop_
_entity_poly.entity_id
_entity_poly.type
_entity_poly.pdbx_seq_one_letter_code
_entity_poly.pdbx_strand_id
1 'polypeptide(L)'
;KEELLSLMAENEERLKAKRAREEEDARQKAAEEEARQKAAAELQAEEEALQRAEQEGEARLAAVGPDAACAEALAAMLAVPVGVYRRAVSALHELLAAVAAEPQDVRLRVVRVANEGFHESLGRRPGARLFLRGVGFQPRS
;
A
#
# COMPACT_ATOMS: atom_id res chain seq x y z
N LYS A 1 -50.14 46.04 -10.62
CA LYS A 1 -50.26 44.68 -11.21
C LYS A 1 -48.96 44.23 -11.87
N GLU A 2 -48.27 45.10 -12.60
CA GLU A 2 -46.96 44.80 -13.21
C GLU A 2 -45.84 44.55 -12.18
N GLU A 3 -45.76 45.34 -11.10
CA GLU A 3 -44.76 45.13 -10.04
C GLU A 3 -44.87 43.77 -9.35
N LEU A 4 -46.10 43.27 -9.17
CA LEU A 4 -46.37 41.99 -8.50
C LEU A 4 -45.96 40.81 -9.39
N LEU A 5 -46.11 40.94 -10.71
CA LEU A 5 -45.64 39.94 -11.69
C LEU A 5 -44.11 39.91 -11.77
N SER A 6 -43.45 41.07 -11.69
CA SER A 6 -41.99 41.19 -11.67
C SER A 6 -41.38 40.51 -10.42
N LEU A 7 -41.93 40.80 -9.24
CA LEU A 7 -41.51 40.19 -7.97
C LEU A 7 -41.72 38.67 -7.92
N MET A 8 -42.76 38.14 -8.58
CA MET A 8 -42.97 36.70 -8.69
C MET A 8 -41.95 36.04 -9.62
N ALA A 9 -41.62 36.67 -10.74
CA ALA A 9 -40.60 36.17 -11.67
C ALA A 9 -39.20 36.13 -11.03
N GLU A 10 -38.80 37.18 -10.32
CA GLU A 10 -37.51 37.25 -9.63
C GLU A 10 -37.38 36.21 -8.50
N ASN A 11 -38.47 35.93 -7.79
CA ASN A 11 -38.50 34.87 -6.78
C ASN A 11 -38.42 33.46 -7.40
N GLU A 12 -39.09 33.23 -8.53
CA GLU A 12 -38.99 31.96 -9.26
C GLU A 12 -37.56 31.71 -9.76
N GLU A 13 -36.88 32.72 -10.28
CA GLU A 13 -35.48 32.59 -10.70
C GLU A 13 -34.55 32.32 -9.52
N ARG A 14 -34.74 33.02 -8.39
CA ARG A 14 -33.97 32.75 -7.16
C ARG A 14 -34.20 31.34 -6.63
N LEU A 15 -35.43 30.83 -6.67
CA LEU A 15 -35.74 29.46 -6.26
C LEU A 15 -35.12 28.43 -7.20
N LYS A 16 -35.13 28.65 -8.52
CA LYS A 16 -34.48 27.79 -9.50
C LYS A 16 -32.96 27.78 -9.32
N ALA A 17 -32.34 28.95 -9.14
CA ALA A 17 -30.91 29.07 -8.90
C ALA A 17 -30.48 28.40 -7.58
N LYS A 18 -31.30 28.51 -6.52
CA LYS A 18 -31.04 27.84 -5.24
C LYS A 18 -31.12 26.32 -5.37
N ARG A 19 -32.14 25.79 -6.05
CA ARG A 19 -32.27 24.34 -6.29
C ARG A 19 -31.12 23.79 -7.14
N ALA A 20 -30.71 24.52 -8.18
CA ALA A 20 -29.58 24.11 -9.02
C ALA A 20 -28.27 24.01 -8.21
N ARG A 21 -28.01 24.96 -7.30
CA ARG A 21 -26.85 24.90 -6.39
C ARG A 21 -26.93 23.76 -5.39
N GLU A 22 -28.11 23.53 -4.80
CA GLU A 22 -28.32 22.41 -3.87
C GLU A 22 -28.13 21.05 -4.55
N GLU A 23 -28.59 20.90 -5.80
CA GLU A 23 -28.37 19.69 -6.60
C GLU A 23 -26.89 19.50 -6.98
N GLU A 24 -26.19 20.58 -7.33
CA GLU A 24 -24.75 20.52 -7.65
C GLU A 24 -23.92 20.16 -6.42
N ASP A 25 -24.18 20.80 -5.27
CA ASP A 25 -23.51 20.51 -4.00
C ASP A 25 -23.79 19.06 -3.54
N ALA A 26 -25.03 18.58 -3.72
CA ALA A 26 -25.38 17.19 -3.41
C ALA A 26 -24.64 16.19 -4.31
N ARG A 27 -24.51 16.48 -5.61
CA ARG A 27 -23.75 15.66 -6.54
C ARG A 27 -22.26 15.66 -6.22
N GLN A 28 -21.68 16.81 -5.89
CA GLN A 28 -20.27 16.92 -5.51
C GLN A 28 -19.99 16.12 -4.24
N LYS A 29 -20.83 16.25 -3.21
CA LYS A 29 -20.68 15.47 -1.96
C LYS A 29 -20.81 13.97 -2.18
N ALA A 30 -21.78 13.54 -2.99
CA ALA A 30 -21.95 12.12 -3.31
C ALA A 30 -20.73 11.56 -4.06
N ALA A 31 -20.18 12.31 -5.01
CA ALA A 31 -18.98 11.90 -5.75
C ALA A 31 -17.72 11.85 -4.85
N GLU A 32 -17.56 12.82 -3.94
CA GLU A 32 -16.46 12.82 -2.97
C GLU A 32 -16.56 11.66 -1.99
N GLU A 33 -17.76 11.35 -1.50
CA GLU A 33 -17.99 10.21 -0.61
C GLU A 33 -17.74 8.88 -1.32
N GLU A 34 -18.18 8.72 -2.57
CA GLU A 34 -17.89 7.53 -3.38
C GLU A 34 -16.38 7.37 -3.62
N ALA A 35 -15.68 8.45 -3.97
CA ALA A 35 -14.24 8.43 -4.16
C ALA A 35 -13.50 8.03 -2.87
N ARG A 36 -13.93 8.57 -1.73
CA ARG A 36 -13.35 8.24 -0.42
C ARG A 36 -13.61 6.78 -0.04
N GLN A 37 -14.81 6.27 -0.29
CA GLN A 37 -15.15 4.87 -0.03
C GLN A 37 -14.31 3.93 -0.92
N LYS A 38 -14.13 4.25 -2.20
CA LYS A 38 -13.27 3.48 -3.11
C LYS A 38 -11.81 3.47 -2.64
N ALA A 39 -11.25 4.63 -2.33
CA ALA A 39 -9.87 4.73 -1.84
C ALA A 39 -9.66 3.96 -0.53
N ALA A 40 -10.62 4.04 0.41
CA ALA A 40 -10.55 3.27 1.66
C ALA A 40 -10.64 1.76 1.41
N ALA A 41 -11.52 1.31 0.51
CA ALA A 41 -11.65 -0.09 0.15
C ALA A 41 -10.40 -0.65 -0.54
N GLU A 42 -9.76 0.13 -1.42
CA GLU A 42 -8.49 -0.24 -2.07
C GLU A 42 -7.37 -0.41 -1.05
N LEU A 43 -7.23 0.55 -0.11
CA LEU A 43 -6.23 0.47 0.95
C LEU A 43 -6.45 -0.75 1.85
N GLN A 44 -7.69 -1.01 2.23
CA GLN A 44 -8.04 -2.17 3.06
C GLN A 44 -7.76 -3.49 2.31
N ALA A 45 -8.07 -3.56 1.02
CA ALA A 45 -7.78 -4.74 0.21
C ALA A 45 -6.27 -5.00 0.09
N GLU A 46 -5.46 -3.95 -0.05
CA GLU A 46 -4.00 -4.06 -0.05
C GLU A 46 -3.48 -4.56 1.31
N GLU A 47 -4.01 -4.06 2.42
CA GLU A 47 -3.62 -4.49 3.77
C GLU A 47 -4.01 -5.96 4.04
N GLU A 48 -5.22 -6.38 3.67
CA GLU A 48 -5.66 -7.77 3.81
C GLU A 48 -4.85 -8.73 2.92
N ALA A 49 -4.46 -8.29 1.72
CA ALA A 49 -3.57 -9.06 0.86
C ALA A 49 -2.18 -9.20 1.49
N LEU A 50 -1.68 -8.13 2.13
CA LEU A 50 -0.42 -8.12 2.83
C LEU A 50 -0.41 -9.09 4.03
N GLN A 51 -1.46 -9.03 4.86
CA GLN A 51 -1.61 -9.90 6.02
C GLN A 51 -1.71 -11.37 5.61
N ARG A 52 -2.45 -11.69 4.55
CA ARG A 52 -2.50 -13.06 4.01
C ARG A 52 -1.13 -13.54 3.55
N ALA A 53 -0.41 -12.71 2.80
CA ALA A 53 0.94 -13.04 2.35
C ALA A 53 1.92 -13.23 3.53
N GLU A 54 1.75 -12.49 4.63
CA GLU A 54 2.53 -12.68 5.85
C GLU A 54 2.23 -14.04 6.51
N GLN A 55 0.95 -14.38 6.70
CA GLN A 55 0.54 -15.66 7.27
C GLN A 55 0.99 -16.85 6.43
N GLU A 56 0.85 -16.75 5.10
CA GLU A 56 1.34 -17.76 4.17
C GLU A 56 2.87 -17.90 4.24
N GLY A 57 3.60 -16.78 4.36
CA GLY A 57 5.05 -16.78 4.52
C GLY A 57 5.50 -17.45 5.82
N GLU A 58 4.82 -17.20 6.94
CA GLU A 58 5.10 -17.85 8.22
C GLU A 58 4.79 -19.34 8.20
N ALA A 59 3.63 -19.73 7.64
CA ALA A 59 3.27 -21.13 7.46
C ALA A 59 4.29 -21.84 6.57
N ARG A 60 4.76 -21.18 5.51
CA ARG A 60 5.78 -21.74 4.62
C ARG A 60 7.12 -21.90 5.33
N LEU A 61 7.58 -20.88 6.04
CA LEU A 61 8.81 -20.93 6.83
C LEU A 61 8.77 -22.10 7.84
N ALA A 62 7.64 -22.29 8.52
CA ALA A 62 7.46 -23.40 9.45
C ALA A 62 7.49 -24.77 8.75
N ALA A 63 7.01 -24.86 7.51
CA ALA A 63 6.95 -26.11 6.76
C ALA A 63 8.30 -26.53 6.17
N VAL A 64 9.06 -25.59 5.60
CA VAL A 64 10.30 -25.90 4.84
C VAL A 64 11.59 -25.57 5.59
N GLY A 65 11.51 -24.77 6.66
CA GLY A 65 12.67 -24.28 7.39
C GLY A 65 13.33 -23.04 6.76
N PRO A 66 14.25 -22.38 7.47
CA PRO A 66 14.79 -21.08 7.11
C PRO A 66 15.58 -21.08 5.80
N ASP A 67 16.49 -22.03 5.61
CA ASP A 67 17.35 -22.08 4.43
C ASP A 67 16.55 -22.36 3.14
N ALA A 68 15.58 -23.28 3.23
CA ALA A 68 14.70 -23.59 2.11
C ALA A 68 13.75 -22.44 1.78
N ALA A 69 13.25 -21.72 2.80
CA ALA A 69 12.45 -20.52 2.60
C ALA A 69 13.24 -19.42 1.87
N CYS A 70 14.52 -19.24 2.22
CA CYS A 70 15.41 -18.33 1.49
C CYS A 70 15.57 -18.73 0.01
N ALA A 71 15.78 -20.02 -0.26
CA ALA A 71 15.91 -20.53 -1.63
C ALA A 71 14.63 -20.34 -2.45
N GLU A 72 13.47 -20.67 -1.88
CA GLU A 72 12.16 -20.47 -2.53
C GLU A 72 11.87 -19.00 -2.79
N ALA A 73 12.22 -18.12 -1.85
CA ALA A 73 12.08 -16.69 -2.02
C ALA A 73 12.94 -16.15 -3.17
N LEU A 74 14.20 -16.58 -3.28
CA LEU A 74 15.06 -16.21 -4.40
C LEU A 74 14.50 -16.72 -5.73
N ALA A 75 13.98 -17.96 -5.75
CA ALA A 75 13.31 -18.51 -6.93
C ALA A 75 12.07 -17.69 -7.32
N ALA A 76 11.27 -17.25 -6.35
CA ALA A 76 10.10 -16.40 -6.60
C ALA A 76 10.48 -15.04 -7.20
N MET A 77 11.62 -14.46 -6.82
CA MET A 77 12.12 -13.21 -7.42
C MET A 77 12.53 -13.37 -8.89
N LEU A 78 12.75 -14.59 -9.39
CA LEU A 78 13.04 -14.81 -10.81
C LEU A 78 11.81 -14.57 -11.72
N ALA A 79 10.61 -14.45 -11.13
CA ALA A 79 9.39 -14.14 -11.87
C ALA A 79 9.33 -12.68 -12.37
N VAL A 80 10.23 -11.79 -11.90
CA VAL A 80 10.31 -10.39 -12.34
C VAL A 80 11.45 -10.18 -13.36
N PRO A 81 11.44 -9.10 -14.15
CA PRO A 81 12.51 -8.82 -15.10
C PRO A 81 13.89 -8.81 -14.45
N VAL A 82 14.91 -9.29 -15.18
CA VAL A 82 16.28 -9.49 -14.67
C VAL A 82 16.88 -8.24 -14.00
N GLY A 83 16.60 -7.05 -14.53
CA GLY A 83 17.05 -5.79 -13.93
C GLY A 83 16.44 -5.52 -12.55
N VAL A 84 15.17 -5.90 -12.36
CA VAL A 84 14.46 -5.79 -11.08
C VAL A 84 14.97 -6.84 -10.10
N TYR A 85 15.13 -8.09 -10.56
CA TYR A 85 15.73 -9.17 -9.78
C TYR A 85 17.10 -8.77 -9.24
N ARG A 86 17.99 -8.27 -10.10
CA ARG A 86 19.34 -7.84 -9.70
C ARG A 86 19.29 -6.76 -8.62
N ARG A 87 18.43 -5.75 -8.77
CA ARG A 87 18.28 -4.69 -7.77
C ARG A 87 17.80 -5.24 -6.42
N ALA A 88 16.82 -6.15 -6.45
CA ALA A 88 16.28 -6.76 -5.22
C ALA A 88 17.36 -7.57 -4.48
N VAL A 89 18.12 -8.40 -5.21
CA VAL A 89 19.21 -9.21 -4.63
C VAL A 89 20.36 -8.33 -4.14
N SER A 90 20.72 -7.27 -4.86
CA SER A 90 21.71 -6.29 -4.39
C SER A 90 21.26 -5.61 -3.10
N ALA A 91 20.00 -5.18 -3.00
CA ALA A 91 19.46 -4.57 -1.80
C ALA A 91 19.45 -5.55 -0.60
N LEU A 92 19.12 -6.82 -0.82
CA LEU A 92 19.22 -7.86 0.20
C LEU A 92 20.66 -8.07 0.67
N HIS A 93 21.60 -8.13 -0.27
CA HIS A 93 23.02 -8.28 0.04
C HIS A 93 23.53 -7.10 0.85
N GLU A 94 23.24 -5.86 0.44
CA GLU A 94 23.65 -4.64 1.15
C GLU A 94 23.11 -4.61 2.58
N LEU A 95 21.82 -4.95 2.76
CA LEU A 95 21.18 -5.02 4.06
C LEU A 95 21.84 -6.05 4.98
N LEU A 96 22.08 -7.27 4.48
CA LEU A 96 22.70 -8.33 5.26
C LEU A 96 24.19 -8.05 5.53
N ALA A 97 24.90 -7.49 4.56
CA ALA A 97 26.30 -7.11 4.70
C ALA A 97 26.47 -6.03 5.77
N ALA A 98 25.57 -5.03 5.81
CA ALA A 98 25.59 -4.00 6.84
C ALA A 98 25.39 -4.60 8.25
N VAL A 99 24.40 -5.50 8.41
CA VAL A 99 24.18 -6.20 9.70
C VAL A 99 25.38 -7.07 10.08
N ALA A 100 25.99 -7.76 9.12
CA ALA A 100 27.15 -8.62 9.37
C ALA A 100 28.41 -7.82 9.71
N ALA A 101 28.59 -6.64 9.11
CA ALA A 101 29.72 -5.74 9.38
C ALA A 101 29.64 -5.13 10.78
N GLU A 102 28.42 -4.77 11.23
CA GLU A 102 28.19 -4.11 12.52
C GLU A 102 27.07 -4.80 13.32
N PRO A 103 27.28 -6.03 13.82
CA PRO A 103 26.23 -6.84 14.45
C PRO A 103 25.69 -6.24 15.76
N GLN A 104 26.46 -5.35 16.39
CA GLN A 104 26.04 -4.66 17.61
C GLN A 104 25.09 -3.49 17.34
N ASP A 105 25.09 -2.92 16.12
CA ASP A 105 24.16 -1.85 15.78
C ASP A 105 22.75 -2.42 15.60
N VAL A 106 21.86 -2.07 16.53
CA VAL A 106 20.45 -2.45 16.49
C VAL A 106 19.72 -1.78 15.32
N ARG A 107 20.17 -0.59 14.88
CA ARG A 107 19.50 0.19 13.84
C ARG A 107 19.54 -0.52 12.48
N LEU A 108 20.63 -1.22 12.19
CA LEU A 108 20.80 -1.99 10.95
C LEU A 108 19.93 -3.24 10.89
N ARG A 109 19.49 -3.75 12.06
CA ARG A 109 18.61 -4.92 12.19
C ARG A 109 17.13 -4.56 12.14
N VAL A 110 16.79 -3.29 11.94
CA VAL A 110 15.40 -2.82 11.89
C VAL A 110 15.10 -2.28 10.50
N VAL A 111 14.20 -2.97 9.80
CA VAL A 111 13.65 -2.51 8.53
C VAL A 111 12.32 -1.82 8.79
N ARG A 112 12.22 -0.54 8.43
CA ARG A 112 10.97 0.20 8.49
C ARG A 112 10.18 -0.07 7.23
N VAL A 113 9.05 -0.77 7.37
CA VAL A 113 8.16 -1.08 6.24
C VAL A 113 7.72 0.21 5.55
N ALA A 114 7.33 1.24 6.31
CA ALA A 114 6.94 2.55 5.77
C ALA A 114 8.04 3.34 5.01
N ASN A 115 9.27 2.82 4.90
CA ASN A 115 10.30 3.45 4.09
C ASN A 115 10.01 3.17 2.60
N GLU A 116 9.64 4.22 1.86
CA GLU A 116 9.42 4.18 0.41
C GLU A 116 10.61 3.56 -0.35
N GLY A 117 11.84 3.89 0.03
CA GLY A 117 13.05 3.32 -0.57
C GLY A 117 13.17 1.81 -0.34
N PHE A 118 12.70 1.31 0.81
CA PHE A 118 12.59 -0.13 1.04
C PHE A 118 11.50 -0.76 0.17
N HIS A 119 10.32 -0.14 0.07
CA HIS A 119 9.24 -0.66 -0.77
C HIS A 119 9.59 -0.71 -2.26
N GLU A 120 10.23 0.34 -2.77
CA GLU A 120 10.63 0.45 -4.17
C GLU A 120 11.70 -0.58 -4.53
N SER A 121 12.69 -0.79 -3.64
CA SER A 121 13.79 -1.72 -3.88
C SER A 121 13.41 -3.18 -3.64
N LEU A 122 12.69 -3.46 -2.53
CA LEU A 122 12.58 -4.81 -2.00
C LEU A 122 11.18 -5.16 -1.46
N GLY A 123 10.53 -4.28 -0.71
CA GLY A 123 9.31 -4.57 0.05
C GLY A 123 8.10 -5.00 -0.78
N ARG A 124 8.03 -4.60 -2.06
CA ARG A 124 6.98 -5.00 -3.01
C ARG A 124 7.38 -6.16 -3.93
N ARG A 125 8.57 -6.75 -3.74
CA ARG A 125 9.09 -7.80 -4.64
C ARG A 125 8.60 -9.18 -4.18
N PRO A 126 8.23 -10.07 -5.13
CA PRO A 126 7.87 -11.46 -4.80
C PRO A 126 8.98 -12.12 -3.98
N GLY A 127 8.62 -12.87 -2.94
CA GLY A 127 9.58 -13.61 -2.11
C GLY A 127 10.39 -12.76 -1.12
N ALA A 128 10.49 -11.43 -1.26
CA ALA A 128 11.35 -10.61 -0.39
C ALA A 128 11.05 -10.76 1.10
N ARG A 129 9.76 -10.80 1.46
CA ARG A 129 9.33 -11.00 2.85
C ARG A 129 9.67 -12.40 3.37
N LEU A 130 9.44 -13.44 2.56
CA LEU A 130 9.78 -14.81 2.90
C LEU A 130 11.30 -14.97 3.09
N PHE A 131 12.11 -14.31 2.24
CA PHE A 131 13.55 -14.27 2.40
C PHE A 131 13.96 -13.64 3.74
N LEU A 132 13.45 -12.43 4.02
CA LEU A 132 13.73 -11.71 5.27
C LEU A 132 13.33 -12.54 6.50
N ARG A 133 12.20 -13.24 6.43
CA ARG A 133 11.77 -14.18 7.47
C ARG A 133 12.73 -15.35 7.63
N GLY A 134 13.17 -15.95 6.52
CA GLY A 134 14.13 -17.06 6.51
C GLY A 134 15.48 -16.70 7.13
N VAL A 135 15.96 -15.47 6.92
CA VAL A 135 17.20 -14.97 7.56
C VAL A 135 16.99 -14.47 9.00
N GLY A 136 15.77 -14.50 9.51
CA GLY A 136 15.46 -14.23 10.93
C GLY A 136 14.83 -12.87 11.24
N PHE A 137 14.47 -12.03 10.26
CA PHE A 137 13.70 -10.81 10.53
C PHE A 137 12.26 -11.15 10.91
N GLN A 138 11.79 -10.55 12.01
CA GLN A 138 10.44 -10.76 12.55
C GLN A 138 9.59 -9.48 12.41
N PRO A 139 8.26 -9.59 12.26
CA PRO A 139 7.40 -8.42 12.26
C PRO A 139 7.44 -7.84 13.65
N ARG A 140 7.57 -6.52 13.74
CA ARG A 140 7.47 -5.82 15.02
C ARG A 140 6.21 -4.98 14.95
N SER A 141 5.15 -5.48 15.60
CA SER A 141 3.92 -4.75 15.89
C SER A 141 4.19 -3.57 16.81
#